data_AF-A0A920GW36-F1
#
_entry.id   AF-A0A920GW36-F1
#
_cell.length_a   1.000
_cell.length_b   1.000
_cell.length_c   1.000
_cell.angle_alpha   90.00
_cell.angle_beta   90.00
_cell.angle_gamma   90.00
#
_symmetry.space_group_name_H-M   'P 1'
#
loop_
_entity.id
_entity.type
_entity.pdbx_description
1 polymer ?
#
loop_
_entity_poly.entity_id
_entity_poly.type
_entity_poly.pdbx_seq_one_letter_code
_entity_poly.pdbx_strand_id
1 'polypeptide(L)'
;MKSENIELTTIACHIGSQISDENLILQSLDYIFVIAEELKKQGHEISCLDIGGGLGIKYHNEKKGDPALLIKEIKRRLNGTNYKFILEPGRSIIGNAGILISKVEYIKEAGDKKFAIVDTGMNDLIRPSLYEAWHGVMELENRKVKSEKYDIAGPVCETGDVLATDRELRILPNDIIALMDVGAYGSVMSSNYNSRLKPVEILVTGDKAEVIRRRESFEDLIALET
;
A
#
# COMPACT_ATOMS: atom_id res chain seq x y z
N MET A 1 10.09 34.96 14.25
CA MET A 1 10.78 34.41 15.44
C MET A 1 12.17 33.97 14.99
N LYS A 2 13.25 34.44 15.64
CA LYS A 2 14.60 33.89 15.44
C LYS A 2 14.94 33.06 16.69
N SER A 3 15.38 31.82 16.48
CA SER A 3 15.87 30.92 17.52
C SER A 3 17.36 30.69 17.27
N GLU A 4 18.16 30.64 18.32
CA GLU A 4 19.60 30.33 18.20
C GLU A 4 19.84 28.85 17.87
N ASN A 5 18.86 27.99 18.16
CA ASN A 5 18.99 26.53 18.03
C ASN A 5 18.11 25.93 16.93
N ILE A 6 17.35 26.76 16.20
CA ILE A 6 16.42 26.31 15.15
C ILE A 6 16.55 27.22 13.94
N GLU A 7 16.88 26.61 12.82
CA GLU A 7 16.92 27.25 11.51
C GLU A 7 15.74 26.78 10.66
N LEU A 8 14.96 27.74 10.14
CA LEU A 8 13.89 27.43 9.20
C LEU A 8 14.47 27.35 7.79
N THR A 9 14.54 26.15 7.23
CA THR A 9 15.14 25.90 5.90
C THR A 9 14.14 25.38 4.87
N THR A 10 13.07 24.72 5.33
CA THR A 10 12.14 23.95 4.51
C THR A 10 10.70 24.20 4.93
N ILE A 11 9.80 24.36 3.96
CA ILE A 11 8.35 24.26 4.21
C ILE A 11 7.88 22.91 3.69
N ALA A 12 7.18 22.16 4.54
CA ALA A 12 6.66 20.85 4.22
C ALA A 12 5.14 20.82 4.23
N CYS A 13 4.55 20.07 3.30
CA CYS A 13 3.12 19.78 3.28
C CYS A 13 2.88 18.35 2.81
N HIS A 14 2.13 17.58 3.59
CA HIS A 14 1.59 16.29 3.17
C HIS A 14 0.06 16.35 3.25
N ILE A 15 -0.60 16.30 2.08
CA ILE A 15 -2.05 16.55 1.98
C ILE A 15 -2.91 15.29 2.08
N GLY A 16 -2.31 14.10 2.19
CA GLY A 16 -3.03 12.84 2.33
C GLY A 16 -2.43 11.70 1.51
N SER A 17 -3.17 10.59 1.41
CA SER A 17 -2.76 9.37 0.72
C SER A 17 -3.78 8.93 -0.32
N GLN A 18 -3.34 8.11 -1.28
CA GLN A 18 -4.18 7.55 -2.34
C GLN A 18 -4.88 8.63 -3.20
N ILE A 19 -4.17 9.74 -3.43
CA ILE A 19 -4.65 10.88 -4.21
C ILE A 19 -4.55 10.55 -5.70
N SER A 20 -5.70 10.42 -6.37
CA SER A 20 -5.76 10.05 -7.79
C SER A 20 -5.61 11.25 -8.73
N ASP A 21 -5.81 12.47 -8.24
CA ASP A 21 -5.63 13.71 -8.99
C ASP A 21 -4.34 14.42 -8.58
N GLU A 22 -3.32 14.31 -9.41
CA GLU A 22 -2.03 14.98 -9.25
C GLU A 22 -2.14 16.50 -9.12
N ASN A 23 -3.21 17.12 -9.63
CA ASN A 23 -3.41 18.57 -9.51
C ASN A 23 -3.58 19.02 -8.05
N LEU A 24 -4.13 18.18 -7.18
CA LEU A 24 -4.25 18.51 -5.75
C LEU A 24 -2.88 18.60 -5.08
N ILE A 25 -1.95 17.71 -5.43
CA ILE A 25 -0.55 17.75 -4.97
C ILE A 25 0.16 18.97 -5.56
N LEU A 26 -0.10 19.30 -6.82
CA LEU A 26 0.49 20.48 -7.44
C LEU A 26 -0.03 21.79 -6.81
N GLN A 27 -1.31 21.85 -6.43
CA GLN A 27 -1.87 23.00 -5.72
C GLN A 27 -1.20 23.19 -4.35
N SER A 28 -0.88 22.12 -3.63
CA SER A 28 -0.15 22.25 -2.35
C SER A 28 1.23 22.87 -2.55
N LEU A 29 1.93 22.54 -3.64
CA LEU A 29 3.18 23.20 -4.02
C LEU A 29 3.00 24.72 -4.20
N ASP A 30 1.94 25.16 -4.89
CA ASP A 30 1.67 26.60 -5.08
C ASP A 30 1.46 27.31 -3.74
N TYR A 31 0.74 26.68 -2.82
CA TYR A 31 0.50 27.24 -1.49
C TYR A 31 1.79 27.35 -0.66
N ILE A 32 2.58 26.28 -0.56
CA ILE A 32 3.82 26.33 0.22
C ILE A 32 4.87 27.25 -0.41
N PHE A 33 4.86 27.42 -1.74
CA PHE A 33 5.72 28.39 -2.42
C PHE A 33 5.41 29.83 -1.99
N VAL A 34 4.13 30.22 -1.95
CA VAL A 34 3.71 31.55 -1.49
C VAL A 34 4.16 31.80 -0.05
N ILE A 35 4.00 30.81 0.83
CA ILE A 35 4.43 30.91 2.22
C ILE A 35 5.96 31.05 2.31
N ALA A 36 6.71 30.31 1.50
CA ALA A 36 8.17 30.37 1.47
C ALA A 36 8.70 31.74 1.04
N GLU A 37 8.10 32.33 0.01
CA GLU A 37 8.46 33.67 -0.44
C GLU A 37 8.13 34.74 0.61
N GLU A 38 7.03 34.58 1.35
CA GLU A 38 6.68 35.50 2.43
C GLU A 38 7.65 35.38 3.62
N LEU A 39 8.04 34.16 4.01
CA LEU A 39 9.06 33.95 5.04
C LEU A 39 10.43 34.51 4.61
N LYS A 40 10.79 34.43 3.32
CA LYS A 40 12.02 35.04 2.80
C LYS A 40 12.02 36.57 2.89
N LYS A 41 10.89 37.22 2.61
CA LYS A 41 10.74 38.68 2.84
C LYS A 41 10.92 39.06 4.30
N GLN A 42 10.61 38.15 5.22
CA GLN A 42 10.81 38.33 6.66
C GLN A 42 12.25 37.99 7.11
N GLY A 43 13.14 37.63 6.18
CA GLY A 43 14.56 37.37 6.43
C GLY A 43 14.90 35.93 6.82
N HIS A 44 14.03 34.96 6.50
CA HIS A 44 14.32 33.53 6.65
C HIS A 44 14.93 32.94 5.37
N GLU A 45 15.94 32.09 5.48
CA GLU A 45 16.62 31.47 4.33
C GLU A 45 15.94 30.16 3.90
N ILE A 46 14.67 30.23 3.47
CA ILE A 46 13.97 29.05 2.95
C ILE A 46 14.58 28.66 1.60
N SER A 47 15.08 27.42 1.50
CA SER A 47 15.76 26.90 0.32
C SER A 47 15.14 25.61 -0.23
N CYS A 48 14.19 25.00 0.51
CA CYS A 48 13.57 23.74 0.12
C CYS A 48 12.04 23.76 0.31
N LEU A 49 11.35 23.09 -0.59
CA LEU A 49 9.91 22.84 -0.53
C LEU A 49 9.66 21.34 -0.52
N ASP A 50 9.13 20.82 0.57
CA ASP A 50 8.74 19.42 0.68
C ASP A 50 7.25 19.28 0.36
N ILE A 51 6.98 18.58 -0.74
CA ILE A 51 5.64 18.40 -1.31
C ILE A 51 5.00 17.10 -0.78
N GLY A 52 5.73 16.35 0.05
CA GLY A 52 5.31 15.11 0.65
C GLY A 52 5.08 13.99 -0.37
N GLY A 53 4.34 12.98 0.06
CA GLY A 53 3.90 11.87 -0.78
C GLY A 53 2.44 11.98 -1.23
N GLY A 54 1.78 10.83 -1.32
CA GLY A 54 0.32 10.75 -1.44
C GLY A 54 -0.22 10.37 -2.81
N LEU A 55 0.59 10.42 -3.86
CA LEU A 55 0.20 9.99 -5.21
C LEU A 55 -0.33 8.54 -5.19
N GLY A 56 -1.56 8.37 -5.66
CA GLY A 56 -2.28 7.10 -5.63
C GLY A 56 -1.87 6.13 -6.73
N ILE A 57 -2.11 4.84 -6.47
CA ILE A 57 -2.04 3.78 -7.48
C ILE A 57 -3.46 3.35 -7.87
N LYS A 58 -3.60 2.57 -8.93
CA LYS A 58 -4.89 2.00 -9.32
C LYS A 58 -5.07 0.66 -8.59
N TYR A 59 -6.05 0.59 -7.69
CA TYR A 59 -6.44 -0.68 -7.07
C TYR A 59 -7.53 -1.34 -7.92
N HIS A 60 -8.57 -0.60 -8.30
CA HIS A 60 -9.70 -1.10 -9.07
C HIS A 60 -9.94 -0.24 -10.31
N ASN A 61 -10.81 0.77 -10.21
CA ASN A 61 -11.26 1.61 -11.32
C ASN A 61 -10.80 3.07 -11.19
N GLU A 62 -9.98 3.39 -10.21
CA GLU A 62 -9.44 4.74 -10.01
C GLU A 62 -8.51 5.15 -11.16
N LYS A 63 -8.39 6.47 -11.38
CA LYS A 63 -7.34 7.02 -12.22
C LYS A 63 -5.99 6.74 -11.55
N LYS A 64 -5.08 6.10 -12.27
CA LYS A 64 -3.70 5.91 -11.81
C LYS A 64 -2.99 7.26 -11.78
N GLY A 65 -2.37 7.60 -10.65
CA GLY A 65 -1.50 8.77 -10.57
C GLY A 65 -0.31 8.64 -11.52
N ASP A 66 0.13 9.76 -12.11
CA ASP A 66 1.27 9.79 -13.03
C ASP A 66 2.48 10.49 -12.37
N PRO A 67 3.48 9.73 -11.88
CA PRO A 67 4.66 10.30 -11.27
C PRO A 67 5.48 11.16 -12.24
N ALA A 68 5.53 10.79 -13.53
CA ALA A 68 6.32 11.51 -14.52
C ALA A 68 5.69 12.87 -14.83
N LEU A 69 4.37 12.92 -14.96
CA LEU A 69 3.62 14.17 -15.10
C LEU A 69 3.78 15.05 -13.86
N LEU A 70 3.62 14.49 -12.66
CA LEU A 70 3.79 15.24 -11.41
C LEU A 70 5.19 15.89 -11.34
N ILE A 71 6.25 15.11 -11.57
CA ILE A 71 7.64 15.62 -11.54
C ILE A 71 7.86 16.68 -12.63
N LYS A 72 7.33 16.46 -13.84
CA LYS A 72 7.43 17.43 -14.94
C LYS A 72 6.79 18.77 -14.56
N GLU A 73 5.60 18.75 -13.98
CA GLU A 73 4.87 19.95 -13.58
C GLU A 73 5.52 20.66 -12.39
N ILE A 74 6.05 19.92 -11.40
CA ILE A 74 6.84 20.50 -10.29
C ILE A 74 8.04 21.26 -10.85
N LYS A 75 8.83 20.61 -11.72
CA LYS A 75 10.00 21.24 -12.36
C LYS A 75 9.62 22.48 -13.16
N ARG A 76 8.48 22.43 -13.87
CA ARG A 76 7.97 23.58 -14.63
C ARG A 76 7.62 24.75 -13.72
N ARG A 77 6.93 24.51 -12.61
CA ARG A 77 6.50 25.55 -11.65
C ARG A 77 7.66 26.18 -10.89
N LEU A 78 8.68 25.38 -10.57
CA LEU A 78 9.88 25.85 -9.88
C LEU A 78 10.97 26.39 -10.82
N ASN A 79 10.74 26.38 -12.12
CA ASN A 79 11.70 26.88 -13.10
C ASN A 79 12.00 28.37 -12.86
N GLY A 80 13.28 28.74 -12.85
CA GLY A 80 13.72 30.11 -12.55
C GLY A 80 13.79 30.45 -11.06
N THR A 81 13.43 29.51 -10.18
CA THR A 81 13.62 29.64 -8.72
C THR A 81 14.86 28.86 -8.27
N ASN A 82 15.36 29.18 -7.08
CA ASN A 82 16.48 28.44 -6.45
C ASN A 82 16.01 27.39 -5.43
N TYR A 83 14.71 27.06 -5.40
CA TYR A 83 14.21 26.06 -4.47
C TYR A 83 14.61 24.66 -4.91
N LYS A 84 15.12 23.89 -3.95
CA LYS A 84 15.09 22.43 -4.03
C LYS A 84 13.67 21.94 -3.72
N PHE A 85 13.32 20.77 -4.21
CA PHE A 85 12.09 20.11 -3.80
C PHE A 85 12.37 18.70 -3.28
N ILE A 86 11.55 18.27 -2.33
CA ILE A 86 11.49 16.91 -1.79
C ILE A 86 10.14 16.30 -2.15
N LEU A 87 10.16 15.01 -2.45
CA LEU A 87 8.98 14.17 -2.57
C LEU A 87 9.17 12.97 -1.64
N GLU A 88 8.08 12.52 -1.02
CA GLU A 88 8.08 11.39 -0.07
C GLU A 88 7.20 10.23 -0.59
N PRO A 89 7.49 9.67 -1.78
CA PRO A 89 6.66 8.60 -2.34
C PRO A 89 6.79 7.31 -1.54
N GLY A 90 5.65 6.75 -1.11
CA GLY A 90 5.57 5.41 -0.53
C GLY A 90 4.79 4.48 -1.45
N ARG A 91 3.46 4.55 -1.36
CA ARG A 91 2.52 3.70 -2.12
C ARG A 91 2.79 3.68 -3.62
N SER A 92 3.11 4.83 -4.22
CA SER A 92 3.35 4.96 -5.66
C SER A 92 4.60 4.24 -6.17
N ILE A 93 5.54 3.89 -5.29
CA ILE A 93 6.73 3.11 -5.64
C ILE A 93 6.46 1.62 -5.47
N ILE A 94 5.99 1.21 -4.29
CA ILE A 94 6.01 -0.20 -3.88
C ILE A 94 4.63 -0.87 -3.90
N GLY A 95 3.54 -0.10 -3.98
CA GLY A 95 2.18 -0.61 -3.80
C GLY A 95 1.84 -1.77 -4.75
N ASN A 96 2.00 -1.54 -6.06
CA ASN A 96 1.74 -2.54 -7.10
C ASN A 96 2.92 -3.49 -7.38
N ALA A 97 4.04 -3.36 -6.65
CA ALA A 97 5.21 -4.22 -6.79
C ALA A 97 5.11 -5.50 -5.96
N GLY A 98 4.20 -5.54 -4.96
CA GLY A 98 3.98 -6.69 -4.10
C GLY A 98 2.63 -7.37 -4.34
N ILE A 99 2.64 -8.70 -4.28
CA ILE A 99 1.44 -9.55 -4.26
C ILE A 99 1.50 -10.46 -3.01
N LEU A 100 0.33 -10.82 -2.47
CA LEU A 100 0.21 -11.80 -1.38
C LEU A 100 -0.31 -13.10 -1.97
N ILE A 101 0.50 -14.15 -1.87
CA ILE A 101 0.15 -15.49 -2.35
C ILE A 101 -0.57 -16.24 -1.24
N SER A 102 -1.69 -16.88 -1.57
CA SER A 102 -2.45 -17.68 -0.62
C SER A 102 -3.03 -18.92 -1.29
N LYS A 103 -3.09 -20.02 -0.54
CA LYS A 103 -3.73 -21.26 -0.96
C LYS A 103 -5.19 -21.27 -0.52
N VAL A 104 -6.08 -21.68 -1.40
CA VAL A 104 -7.48 -21.99 -1.07
C VAL A 104 -7.50 -23.30 -0.29
N GLU A 105 -7.84 -23.26 0.99
CA GLU A 105 -7.92 -24.46 1.82
C GLU A 105 -9.21 -25.24 1.53
N TYR A 106 -10.35 -24.54 1.51
CA TYR A 106 -11.64 -25.15 1.19
C TYR A 106 -12.67 -24.10 0.76
N ILE A 107 -13.73 -24.59 0.12
CA ILE A 107 -14.89 -23.79 -0.26
C ILE A 107 -16.03 -24.11 0.72
N LYS A 108 -16.61 -23.07 1.32
CA LYS A 108 -17.76 -23.16 2.23
C LYS A 108 -18.98 -22.49 1.59
N GLU A 109 -20.08 -23.21 1.52
CA GLU A 109 -21.37 -22.64 1.13
C GLU A 109 -22.12 -22.20 2.40
N ALA A 110 -22.67 -20.98 2.39
CA ALA A 110 -23.42 -20.41 3.49
C ALA A 110 -24.60 -19.60 2.95
N GLY A 111 -25.76 -20.26 2.87
CA GLY A 111 -26.93 -19.72 2.16
C GLY A 111 -26.61 -19.51 0.69
N ASP A 112 -26.89 -18.31 0.18
CA ASP A 112 -26.64 -17.94 -1.22
C ASP A 112 -25.19 -17.51 -1.50
N LYS A 113 -24.33 -17.45 -0.47
CA LYS A 113 -22.93 -17.05 -0.59
C LYS A 113 -21.99 -18.26 -0.60
N LYS A 114 -20.94 -18.16 -1.42
CA LYS A 114 -19.79 -19.05 -1.39
C LYS A 114 -18.59 -18.33 -0.80
N PHE A 115 -17.90 -18.98 0.12
CA PHE A 115 -16.68 -18.49 0.73
C PHE A 115 -15.52 -19.37 0.28
N ALA A 116 -14.47 -18.75 -0.27
CA ALA A 116 -13.18 -19.40 -0.44
C ALA A 116 -12.35 -19.11 0.82
N ILE A 117 -12.16 -20.13 1.65
CA ILE A 117 -11.33 -20.00 2.85
C ILE A 117 -9.88 -20.24 2.46
N VAL A 118 -9.02 -19.28 2.76
CA VAL A 118 -7.61 -19.28 2.36
C VAL A 118 -6.69 -19.33 3.58
N ASP A 119 -5.41 -19.64 3.35
CA ASP A 119 -4.40 -19.78 4.40
C ASP A 119 -3.76 -18.46 4.88
N THR A 120 -4.20 -17.33 4.33
CA THR A 120 -3.86 -15.97 4.75
C THR A 120 -5.08 -15.27 5.35
N GLY A 121 -4.88 -14.28 6.22
CA GLY A 121 -5.98 -13.52 6.82
C GLY A 121 -5.64 -12.06 7.09
N MET A 122 -6.50 -11.40 7.85
CA MET A 122 -6.36 -9.99 8.22
C MET A 122 -5.09 -9.72 9.04
N ASN A 123 -4.54 -10.73 9.70
CA ASN A 123 -3.24 -10.63 10.37
C ASN A 123 -2.08 -10.50 9.36
N ASP A 124 -2.26 -10.96 8.12
CA ASP A 124 -1.27 -10.87 7.03
C ASP A 124 -1.50 -9.61 6.17
N LEU A 125 -2.78 -9.30 5.87
CA LEU A 125 -3.21 -8.13 5.13
C LEU A 125 -4.48 -7.53 5.74
N ILE A 126 -4.29 -6.55 6.63
CA ILE A 126 -5.42 -5.96 7.38
C ILE A 126 -6.25 -4.95 6.57
N ARG A 127 -5.74 -4.47 5.43
CA ARG A 127 -6.32 -3.34 4.70
C ARG A 127 -7.79 -3.53 4.28
N PRO A 128 -8.21 -4.71 3.76
CA PRO A 128 -9.62 -4.95 3.44
C PRO A 128 -10.53 -4.83 4.66
N SER A 129 -10.11 -5.40 5.79
CA SER A 129 -10.88 -5.39 7.04
C SER A 129 -10.93 -3.99 7.68
N LEU A 130 -9.80 -3.27 7.67
CA LEU A 130 -9.66 -1.99 8.37
C LEU A 130 -10.17 -0.79 7.56
N TYR A 131 -10.05 -0.83 6.23
CA TYR A 131 -10.33 0.31 5.35
C TYR A 131 -11.36 0.01 4.28
N GLU A 132 -11.96 -1.18 4.29
CA GLU A 132 -12.80 -1.68 3.18
C GLU A 132 -12.05 -1.62 1.84
N ALA A 133 -10.71 -1.75 1.90
CA ALA A 133 -9.86 -1.55 0.74
C ALA A 133 -10.01 -2.68 -0.28
N TRP A 134 -10.22 -2.31 -1.53
CA TRP A 134 -10.25 -3.26 -2.62
C TRP A 134 -8.83 -3.67 -3.03
N HIS A 135 -8.58 -4.97 -3.13
CA HIS A 135 -7.39 -5.55 -3.75
C HIS A 135 -7.80 -6.48 -4.89
N GLY A 136 -7.04 -6.52 -5.98
CA GLY A 136 -7.26 -7.47 -7.06
C GLY A 136 -7.05 -8.90 -6.57
N VAL A 137 -7.74 -9.86 -7.18
CA VAL A 137 -7.50 -11.28 -6.92
C VAL A 137 -7.27 -11.97 -8.25
N MET A 138 -6.15 -12.68 -8.36
CA MET A 138 -5.74 -13.39 -9.57
C MET A 138 -5.65 -14.89 -9.30
N GLU A 139 -6.22 -15.67 -10.21
CA GLU A 139 -6.05 -17.12 -10.30
C GLU A 139 -4.64 -17.42 -10.83
N LEU A 140 -3.88 -18.28 -10.15
CA LEU A 140 -2.56 -18.72 -10.68
C LEU A 140 -2.64 -20.05 -11.42
N GLU A 141 -3.74 -20.78 -11.26
CA GLU A 141 -4.01 -22.04 -11.94
C GLU A 141 -5.02 -21.82 -13.07
N ASN A 142 -4.76 -22.38 -14.25
CA ASN A 142 -5.69 -22.29 -15.38
C ASN A 142 -6.74 -23.41 -15.32
N ARG A 143 -7.74 -23.24 -14.45
CA ARG A 143 -8.80 -24.22 -14.24
C ARG A 143 -9.91 -24.12 -15.29
N LYS A 144 -10.29 -25.26 -15.87
CA LYS A 144 -11.44 -25.39 -16.78
C LYS A 144 -12.73 -25.66 -16.00
N VAL A 145 -13.01 -24.85 -14.99
CA VAL A 145 -14.24 -24.89 -14.19
C VAL A 145 -15.12 -23.68 -14.47
N LYS A 146 -16.40 -23.76 -14.11
CA LYS A 146 -17.31 -22.62 -14.23
C LYS A 146 -16.83 -21.51 -13.29
N SER A 147 -16.88 -20.26 -13.77
CA SER A 147 -16.66 -19.11 -12.90
C SER A 147 -17.83 -18.96 -11.95
N GLU A 148 -17.54 -18.81 -10.66
CA GLU A 148 -18.52 -18.55 -9.61
C GLU A 148 -18.08 -17.35 -8.78
N LYS A 149 -19.01 -16.79 -7.99
CA LYS A 149 -18.75 -15.64 -7.14
C LYS A 149 -18.39 -16.09 -5.72
N TYR A 150 -17.30 -15.57 -5.18
CA TYR A 150 -16.78 -15.91 -3.86
C TYR A 150 -16.48 -14.66 -3.03
N ASP A 151 -16.78 -14.75 -1.73
CA ASP A 151 -16.09 -13.96 -0.71
C ASP A 151 -14.82 -14.73 -0.30
N ILE A 152 -13.67 -14.07 -0.24
CA ILE A 152 -12.41 -14.66 0.18
C ILE A 152 -12.17 -14.25 1.62
N ALA A 153 -12.14 -15.25 2.50
CA ALA A 153 -11.98 -15.08 3.94
C ALA A 153 -10.79 -15.89 4.46
N GLY A 154 -10.16 -15.38 5.50
CA GLY A 154 -9.04 -16.05 6.15
C GLY A 154 -9.47 -17.00 7.27
N PRO A 155 -8.49 -17.58 7.98
CA PRO A 155 -8.72 -18.53 9.07
C PRO A 155 -8.82 -17.88 10.45
N VAL A 156 -8.74 -16.55 10.56
CA VAL A 156 -8.79 -15.83 11.83
C VAL A 156 -10.23 -15.87 12.37
N CYS A 157 -10.36 -16.00 13.69
CA CYS A 157 -11.63 -16.13 14.39
C CYS A 157 -12.40 -14.79 14.51
N GLU A 158 -12.50 -14.03 13.41
CA GLU A 158 -13.25 -12.79 13.34
C GLU A 158 -14.11 -12.72 12.09
N THR A 159 -15.34 -12.20 12.23
CA THR A 159 -16.23 -12.01 11.08
C THR A 159 -15.65 -11.03 10.06
N GLY A 160 -14.82 -10.10 10.54
CA GLY A 160 -14.09 -9.13 9.70
C GLY A 160 -12.87 -9.71 8.97
N ASP A 161 -12.53 -10.99 9.14
CA ASP A 161 -11.42 -11.63 8.41
C ASP A 161 -11.80 -11.96 6.95
N VAL A 162 -12.11 -10.91 6.20
CA VAL A 162 -12.48 -10.97 4.79
C VAL A 162 -11.46 -10.16 4.00
N LEU A 163 -10.80 -10.80 3.05
CA LEU A 163 -9.75 -10.21 2.22
C LEU A 163 -10.29 -9.64 0.91
N ALA A 164 -11.39 -10.20 0.40
CA ALA A 164 -12.06 -9.72 -0.80
C ALA A 164 -13.51 -10.19 -0.83
N THR A 165 -14.42 -9.36 -1.31
CA THR A 165 -15.85 -9.68 -1.46
C THR A 165 -16.27 -9.73 -2.92
N ASP A 166 -17.27 -10.57 -3.22
CA ASP A 166 -17.94 -10.68 -4.52
C ASP A 166 -17.01 -10.88 -5.74
N ARG A 167 -16.03 -11.78 -5.62
CA ARG A 167 -15.03 -12.04 -6.67
C ARG A 167 -15.45 -13.19 -7.58
N GLU A 168 -15.52 -12.92 -8.88
CA GLU A 168 -15.74 -13.95 -9.88
C GLU A 168 -14.44 -14.69 -10.17
N LEU A 169 -14.39 -15.98 -9.81
CA LEU A 169 -13.19 -16.81 -9.88
C LEU A 169 -13.51 -18.23 -10.35
N ARG A 170 -12.51 -18.88 -10.95
CA ARG A 170 -12.46 -20.31 -11.34
C ARG A 170 -11.46 -21.05 -10.47
N ILE A 171 -11.83 -21.31 -9.22
CA ILE A 171 -10.94 -21.91 -8.21
C ILE A 171 -11.51 -23.20 -7.65
N LEU A 172 -10.62 -24.07 -7.19
CA LEU A 172 -10.89 -25.29 -6.44
C LEU A 172 -10.07 -25.31 -5.13
N PRO A 173 -10.45 -26.15 -4.14
CA PRO A 173 -9.57 -26.41 -3.00
C PRO A 173 -8.16 -26.82 -3.44
N ASN A 174 -7.16 -26.33 -2.72
CA ASN A 174 -5.71 -26.39 -2.98
C ASN A 174 -5.18 -25.52 -4.14
N ASP A 175 -6.02 -24.74 -4.81
CA ASP A 175 -5.52 -23.76 -5.79
C ASP A 175 -4.79 -22.61 -5.11
N ILE A 176 -3.88 -21.99 -5.84
CA ILE A 176 -3.18 -20.79 -5.40
C ILE A 176 -3.81 -19.56 -6.06
N ILE A 177 -4.05 -18.54 -5.24
CA ILE A 177 -4.48 -17.21 -5.67
C ILE A 177 -3.47 -16.16 -5.23
N ALA A 178 -3.48 -15.01 -5.91
CA ALA A 178 -2.69 -13.84 -5.55
C ALA A 178 -3.61 -12.64 -5.25
N LEU A 179 -3.45 -12.03 -4.09
CA LEU A 179 -3.99 -10.70 -3.81
C LEU A 179 -3.01 -9.65 -4.33
N MET A 180 -3.50 -8.75 -5.17
CA MET A 180 -2.71 -7.78 -5.91
C MET A 180 -2.49 -6.49 -5.11
N ASP A 181 -1.45 -5.73 -5.45
CA ASP A 181 -1.22 -4.36 -4.95
C ASP A 181 -1.02 -4.23 -3.43
N VAL A 182 -0.38 -5.24 -2.81
CA VAL A 182 -0.18 -5.33 -1.35
C VAL A 182 1.20 -4.85 -0.90
N GLY A 183 2.07 -4.43 -1.81
CA GLY A 183 3.46 -4.10 -1.48
C GLY A 183 3.61 -2.88 -0.56
N ALA A 184 2.59 -2.01 -0.50
CA ALA A 184 2.53 -0.88 0.43
C ALA A 184 1.44 -1.11 1.48
N TYR A 185 1.80 -0.91 2.75
CA TYR A 185 0.87 -1.07 3.89
C TYR A 185 0.24 -2.47 4.00
N GLY A 186 0.92 -3.49 3.45
CA GLY A 186 0.62 -4.90 3.66
C GLY A 186 1.40 -5.42 4.87
N SER A 187 2.56 -6.04 4.63
CA SER A 187 3.34 -6.72 5.68
C SER A 187 3.78 -5.81 6.83
N VAL A 188 3.99 -4.51 6.59
CA VAL A 188 4.30 -3.54 7.65
C VAL A 188 3.15 -3.36 8.66
N MET A 189 1.93 -3.74 8.30
CA MET A 189 0.75 -3.75 9.17
C MET A 189 0.36 -5.17 9.62
N SER A 190 1.15 -6.18 9.29
CA SER A 190 0.88 -7.56 9.73
C SER A 190 0.99 -7.70 11.25
N SER A 191 0.32 -8.69 11.80
CA SER A 191 0.33 -9.02 13.22
C SER A 191 0.40 -10.53 13.45
N ASN A 192 0.62 -10.92 14.70
CA ASN A 192 0.56 -12.31 15.14
C ASN A 192 -0.80 -12.66 15.76
N TYR A 193 -1.86 -11.95 15.38
CA TYR A 193 -3.20 -12.24 15.88
C TYR A 193 -3.59 -13.69 15.60
N ASN A 194 -4.24 -14.33 16.58
CA ASN A 194 -4.49 -15.79 16.62
C ASN A 194 -3.20 -16.64 16.63
N SER A 195 -2.11 -16.09 17.18
CA SER A 195 -0.80 -16.77 17.29
C SER A 195 -0.26 -17.26 15.94
N ARG A 196 -0.62 -16.56 14.85
CA ARG A 196 -0.18 -16.88 13.50
C ARG A 196 1.19 -16.27 13.24
N LEU A 197 2.06 -17.04 12.59
CA LEU A 197 3.43 -16.64 12.26
C LEU A 197 3.42 -15.74 11.02
N LYS A 198 4.14 -14.63 11.04
CA LYS A 198 4.23 -13.76 9.87
C LYS A 198 4.83 -14.50 8.67
N PRO A 199 4.33 -14.23 7.45
CA PRO A 199 4.75 -14.95 6.26
C PRO A 199 6.20 -14.63 5.87
N VAL A 200 6.75 -15.47 4.99
CA VAL A 200 8.00 -15.19 4.28
C VAL A 200 7.79 -14.04 3.28
N GLU A 201 8.78 -13.19 3.09
CA GLU A 201 8.82 -12.20 2.01
C GLU A 201 9.93 -12.59 1.02
N ILE A 202 9.56 -12.61 -0.27
CA ILE A 202 10.44 -13.03 -1.37
C ILE A 202 10.53 -11.88 -2.36
N LEU A 203 11.76 -11.51 -2.72
CA LEU A 203 12.03 -10.60 -3.83
C LEU A 203 12.32 -11.42 -5.09
N VAL A 204 11.72 -11.02 -6.21
CA VAL A 204 11.99 -11.64 -7.52
C VAL A 204 12.69 -10.63 -8.40
N THR A 205 13.90 -10.96 -8.84
CA THR A 205 14.73 -10.13 -9.71
C THR A 205 15.11 -10.94 -10.95
N GLY A 206 14.47 -10.65 -12.09
CA GLY A 206 14.65 -11.44 -13.31
C GLY A 206 14.14 -12.87 -13.12
N ASP A 207 15.04 -13.85 -13.25
CA ASP A 207 14.78 -15.28 -13.06
C ASP A 207 15.14 -15.79 -11.64
N LYS A 208 15.57 -14.90 -10.74
CA LYS A 208 15.98 -15.24 -9.38
C LYS A 208 14.92 -14.87 -8.35
N ALA A 209 14.68 -15.78 -7.41
CA ALA A 209 13.86 -15.55 -6.22
C ALA A 209 14.74 -15.64 -4.96
N GLU A 210 14.67 -14.63 -4.11
CA GLU A 210 15.48 -14.52 -2.90
C GLU A 210 14.60 -14.22 -1.68
N VAL A 211 14.83 -14.94 -0.58
CA VAL A 211 14.14 -14.68 0.69
C VAL A 211 14.74 -13.43 1.31
N ILE A 212 13.98 -12.35 1.34
CA ILE A 212 14.39 -11.07 1.96
C ILE A 212 13.91 -10.95 3.41
N ARG A 213 12.90 -11.75 3.79
CA ARG A 213 12.47 -11.96 5.18
C ARG A 213 12.03 -13.39 5.36
N ARG A 214 12.69 -14.13 6.25
CA ARG A 214 12.27 -15.51 6.58
C ARG A 214 10.88 -15.51 7.24
N ARG A 215 10.14 -16.60 7.06
CA ARG A 215 8.93 -16.85 7.86
C ARG A 215 9.30 -16.86 9.35
N GLU A 216 8.42 -16.32 10.18
CA GLU A 216 8.54 -16.47 11.63
C GLU A 216 8.39 -17.94 12.03
N SER A 217 9.08 -18.32 13.10
CA SER A 217 8.97 -19.60 13.79
C SER A 217 8.10 -19.45 15.03
N PHE A 218 7.66 -20.58 15.61
CA PHE A 218 6.93 -20.55 16.88
C PHE A 218 7.79 -19.95 18.00
N GLU A 219 9.10 -20.21 17.98
CA GLU A 219 10.06 -19.67 18.94
C GLU A 219 10.15 -18.14 18.85
N ASP A 220 10.08 -17.56 17.65
CA ASP A 220 10.05 -16.09 17.50
C ASP A 220 8.79 -15.49 18.14
N LEU A 221 7.66 -16.17 18.00
CA LEU A 221 6.36 -15.71 18.50
C LEU A 221 6.34 -15.60 20.03
N ILE A 222 6.94 -16.58 20.72
CA ILE A 222 6.93 -16.65 22.19
C ILE A 222 8.20 -16.08 22.84
N ALA A 223 9.14 -15.54 22.06
CA ALA A 223 10.45 -15.12 22.56
C ALA A 223 10.42 -14.05 23.66
N LEU A 224 9.29 -13.34 23.80
CA LEU A 224 9.09 -12.30 24.82
C LEU A 224 8.38 -12.81 26.07
N GLU A 225 7.92 -14.06 26.08
CA GLU A 225 7.22 -14.69 27.19
C GLU A 225 8.16 -15.65 27.96
N THR A 226 7.96 -15.78 29.27
CA THR A 226 8.79 -16.58 30.19
C THR A 226 7.97 -17.62 30.93
#